data_AF-A0A815G109-F1
#
_entry.id   AF-A0A815G109-F1
#
_cell.length_a   1.000
_cell.length_b   1.000
_cell.length_c   1.000
_cell.angle_alpha   90.00
_cell.angle_beta   90.00
_cell.angle_gamma   90.00
#
_symmetry.space_group_name_H-M   'P 1'
#
loop_
_entity.id
_entity.type
_entity.pdbx_description
1 polymer ?
#
loop_
_entity_poly.entity_id
_entity_poly.type
_entity_poly.pdbx_seq_one_letter_code
_entity_poly.pdbx_strand_id
1 'polypeptide(L)'
;MESNMNEDKMLKFMKILVPVVGIGIVLTTVVFALSIATLVKVNKGFNDIQGNSIVTANPINPTNPTNPTNPTNPTNPTNPTNPTNPTNPTAGSTITTTTVSTTTTAPTTTTTTATTTTGQPLPNSILASAIRIEDVMHLLDDLQTIATHADGNRAIHTRGFNETLDHIYDALTLNTNYNITQNSFPVRDSTLASNPVLLVSINDAIQNYTYSNNLTIADFTIARFSTSLNLSDYVTITDIPNLGCNETDWENTIQSVVGQVALVKRGNCTFVEKAELASKYNVTALLIYNDGTTPDRERPASISAGEDNGIPVLSLSYALGKALADAAQDPVNNVTALININLLNDKPLPVVNICADTPTGDPTQTIVIGSHSDSVPAGPGINDNGSGSAANLGLAIALAKLFQTPTYPPFKYRIRFCWWGAEEVGLLGSNFHVKQAKIATTVGERLQDYLINLNYDMLGSPNYIFGIYDGDTANPNTPSQARPGSNKITALFRDWFISQKLPWNHTDFSGRSDYGPFLAEGIVAGGLFTGGDDVKTQETHDYMAQMLGQGMGGTVGDDYDPCYHKACDSIQNINVFAFERMVQAAAYALESLARQDNLTEWLYPGGRTTRFNNESPQRKYDSINEYFGMPYL
;
A
#
# COMPACT_ATOMS: atom_id res chain seq x y z
N MET A 1 -44.01 -42.00 29.62
CA MET A 1 -45.04 -42.45 28.67
C MET A 1 -44.34 -42.75 27.36
N GLU A 2 -44.23 -44.02 27.04
CA GLU A 2 -43.75 -44.52 25.75
C GLU A 2 -44.61 -43.93 24.62
N SER A 3 -43.99 -43.56 23.50
CA SER A 3 -44.71 -43.50 22.23
C SER A 3 -43.90 -44.20 21.15
N ASN A 4 -44.43 -45.35 20.77
CA ASN A 4 -44.06 -46.21 19.65
C ASN A 4 -43.66 -45.41 18.40
N MET A 5 -42.39 -45.53 18.02
CA MET A 5 -41.95 -45.20 16.68
C MET A 5 -42.23 -46.41 15.79
N ASN A 6 -43.28 -46.28 14.97
CA ASN A 6 -43.89 -47.32 14.15
C ASN A 6 -42.84 -48.05 13.27
N GLU A 7 -42.70 -49.37 13.44
CA GLU A 7 -41.73 -50.24 12.73
C GLU A 7 -41.76 -50.08 11.20
N ASP A 8 -42.92 -49.70 10.66
CA ASP A 8 -43.14 -49.46 9.24
C ASP A 8 -42.36 -48.26 8.67
N LYS A 9 -42.01 -47.27 9.52
CA LYS A 9 -41.16 -46.14 9.13
C LYS A 9 -39.67 -46.51 9.11
N MET A 10 -39.21 -47.37 10.01
CA MET A 10 -37.82 -47.87 9.98
C MET A 10 -37.57 -48.77 8.77
N LEU A 11 -38.53 -49.61 8.39
CA LEU A 11 -38.40 -50.49 7.23
C LEU A 11 -38.38 -49.71 5.90
N LYS A 12 -39.12 -48.59 5.81
CA LYS A 12 -39.05 -47.67 4.66
C LYS A 12 -37.74 -46.88 4.62
N PHE A 13 -37.20 -46.47 5.77
CA PHE A 13 -35.92 -45.76 5.84
C PHE A 13 -34.76 -46.67 5.44
N MET A 14 -34.75 -47.94 5.88
CA MET A 14 -33.73 -48.92 5.48
C MET A 14 -33.80 -49.31 4.00
N LYS A 15 -34.98 -49.37 3.39
CA LYS A 15 -35.13 -49.63 1.94
C LYS A 15 -34.58 -48.51 1.05
N ILE A 16 -34.45 -47.29 1.56
CA ILE A 16 -33.89 -46.13 0.84
C ILE A 16 -32.39 -45.99 1.15
N LEU A 17 -31.96 -46.23 2.39
CA LEU A 17 -30.57 -46.03 2.80
C LEU A 17 -29.60 -47.06 2.19
N VAL A 18 -30.03 -48.33 2.05
CA VAL A 18 -29.20 -49.41 1.50
C VAL A 18 -28.80 -49.18 0.02
N PRO A 19 -29.72 -48.80 -0.90
CA PRO A 19 -29.31 -48.48 -2.27
C PRO A 19 -28.50 -47.18 -2.38
N VAL A 20 -28.71 -46.17 -1.51
CA VAL A 20 -27.94 -44.91 -1.53
C VAL A 20 -26.49 -45.12 -1.10
N VAL A 21 -26.25 -45.94 -0.06
CA VAL A 21 -24.89 -46.32 0.35
C VAL A 21 -24.23 -47.22 -0.71
N GLY A 22 -25.00 -48.12 -1.34
CA GLY A 22 -24.52 -48.94 -2.46
C GLY A 22 -24.08 -48.11 -3.68
N ILE A 23 -24.83 -47.07 -4.04
CA ILE A 23 -24.47 -46.15 -5.14
C ILE A 23 -23.22 -45.34 -4.78
N GLY A 24 -23.07 -44.90 -3.53
CA GLY A 24 -21.88 -44.17 -3.07
C GLY A 24 -20.58 -44.99 -3.16
N ILE A 25 -20.64 -46.29 -2.83
CA ILE A 25 -19.50 -47.22 -2.91
C ILE A 25 -19.16 -47.55 -4.37
N VAL A 26 -20.17 -47.69 -5.23
CA VAL A 26 -19.95 -47.90 -6.68
C VAL A 26 -19.36 -46.65 -7.34
N LEU A 27 -19.81 -45.44 -6.97
CA LEU A 27 -19.22 -44.21 -7.51
C LEU A 27 -17.76 -44.03 -7.09
N THR A 28 -17.43 -44.30 -5.83
CA THR A 28 -16.04 -44.16 -5.34
C THR A 28 -15.10 -45.19 -5.97
N THR A 29 -15.54 -46.43 -6.17
CA THR A 29 -14.76 -47.44 -6.89
C THR A 29 -14.58 -47.12 -8.38
N VAL A 30 -15.59 -46.55 -9.05
CA VAL A 30 -15.48 -46.12 -10.45
C VAL A 30 -14.55 -44.92 -10.60
N VAL A 31 -14.61 -43.93 -9.70
CA VAL A 31 -13.69 -42.77 -9.70
C VAL A 31 -12.26 -43.25 -9.45
N PHE A 32 -12.04 -44.14 -8.49
CA PHE A 32 -10.70 -44.68 -8.22
C PHE A 32 -10.14 -45.51 -9.39
N ALA A 33 -10.99 -46.30 -10.07
CA ALA A 33 -10.61 -47.04 -11.27
C ALA A 33 -10.28 -46.12 -12.46
N LEU A 34 -11.02 -45.01 -12.63
CA LEU A 34 -10.72 -43.98 -13.64
C LEU A 34 -9.40 -43.25 -13.34
N SER A 35 -9.09 -42.97 -12.06
CA SER A 35 -7.80 -42.38 -11.65
C SER A 35 -6.63 -43.30 -11.96
N ILE A 36 -6.75 -44.60 -11.68
CA ILE A 36 -5.71 -45.59 -12.01
C ILE A 36 -5.56 -45.75 -13.54
N ALA A 37 -6.65 -45.80 -14.30
CA ALA A 37 -6.60 -45.89 -15.76
C ALA A 37 -5.94 -44.64 -16.39
N THR A 38 -6.12 -43.47 -15.80
CA THR A 38 -5.47 -42.21 -16.22
C THR A 38 -3.97 -42.24 -15.90
N LEU A 39 -3.58 -42.74 -14.72
CA LEU A 39 -2.18 -42.89 -14.34
C LEU A 39 -1.43 -43.92 -15.24
N VAL A 40 -2.10 -45.01 -15.62
CA VAL A 40 -1.56 -46.03 -16.56
C VAL A 40 -1.43 -45.48 -17.99
N LYS A 41 -2.35 -44.61 -18.44
CA LYS A 41 -2.22 -43.93 -19.74
C LYS A 41 -1.08 -42.92 -19.76
N VAL A 42 -0.86 -42.17 -18.68
CA VAL A 42 0.27 -41.23 -18.55
C VAL A 42 1.60 -41.98 -18.55
N ASN A 43 1.69 -43.12 -17.84
CA ASN A 43 2.92 -43.91 -17.79
C ASN A 43 3.23 -44.65 -19.11
N LYS A 44 2.20 -45.03 -19.90
CA LYS A 44 2.40 -45.53 -21.27
C LYS A 44 2.83 -44.42 -22.23
N GLY A 45 2.27 -43.22 -22.11
CA GLY A 45 2.69 -42.05 -22.90
C GLY A 45 4.15 -41.66 -22.68
N PHE A 46 4.68 -41.84 -21.47
CA PHE A 46 6.10 -41.61 -21.18
C PHE A 46 7.04 -42.66 -21.80
N ASN A 47 6.61 -43.92 -21.90
CA ASN A 47 7.43 -44.99 -22.48
C ASN A 47 7.42 -44.99 -24.03
N ASP A 48 6.35 -44.50 -24.67
CA ASP A 48 6.29 -44.37 -26.15
C ASP A 48 7.09 -43.17 -26.70
N ILE A 49 7.53 -42.24 -25.84
CA ILE A 49 8.37 -41.08 -26.24
C ILE A 49 9.86 -41.45 -26.33
N GLN A 50 10.31 -42.58 -25.75
CA GLN A 50 11.70 -43.02 -25.83
C GLN A 50 12.02 -43.92 -27.04
N GLY A 51 11.08 -44.11 -27.97
CA GLY A 51 11.16 -45.14 -29.01
C GLY A 51 11.34 -44.67 -30.47
N ASN A 52 11.55 -43.39 -30.78
CA ASN A 52 11.68 -42.96 -32.18
C ASN A 52 12.91 -42.07 -32.42
N SER A 53 13.85 -42.59 -33.22
CA SER A 53 15.02 -41.89 -33.75
C SER A 53 14.61 -40.72 -34.65
N ILE A 54 14.94 -39.50 -34.23
CA ILE A 54 14.99 -38.33 -35.11
C ILE A 54 16.46 -38.01 -35.35
N VAL A 55 16.86 -38.06 -36.61
CA VAL A 55 18.18 -37.65 -37.09
C VAL A 55 18.30 -36.14 -36.93
N THR A 56 19.06 -35.69 -35.93
CA THR A 56 19.47 -34.29 -35.76
C THR A 56 20.95 -34.14 -36.08
N ALA A 57 21.27 -33.16 -36.93
CA ALA A 57 22.63 -32.79 -37.29
C ALA A 57 23.52 -32.59 -36.05
N ASN A 58 24.77 -33.06 -36.14
CA ASN A 58 25.77 -32.91 -35.08
C ASN A 58 25.98 -31.43 -34.72
N PRO A 59 25.80 -31.02 -33.46
CA PRO A 59 26.24 -29.71 -33.00
C PRO A 59 27.78 -29.68 -32.99
N ILE A 60 28.34 -28.64 -33.58
CA ILE A 60 29.77 -28.33 -33.52
C ILE A 60 30.10 -27.95 -32.07
N ASN A 61 31.15 -28.55 -31.52
CA ASN A 61 31.67 -28.22 -30.19
C ASN A 61 31.91 -26.69 -30.07
N PRO A 62 31.40 -26.00 -29.04
CA PRO A 62 31.80 -24.63 -28.79
C PRO A 62 33.30 -24.58 -28.45
N THR A 63 34.02 -23.68 -29.10
CA THR A 63 35.41 -23.35 -28.77
C THR A 63 35.50 -22.80 -27.35
N ASN A 64 36.47 -23.29 -26.57
CA ASN A 64 36.79 -22.75 -25.24
C ASN A 64 36.99 -21.23 -25.30
N PRO A 65 36.48 -20.46 -24.32
CA PRO A 65 36.78 -19.05 -24.20
C PRO A 65 38.28 -18.83 -23.97
N THR A 66 38.85 -17.85 -24.66
CA THR A 66 40.21 -17.34 -24.41
C THR A 66 40.27 -16.69 -23.03
N ASN A 67 41.31 -17.01 -22.25
CA ASN A 67 41.61 -16.34 -20.98
C ASN A 67 41.68 -14.82 -21.16
N PRO A 68 41.10 -14.01 -20.25
CA PRO A 68 41.29 -12.57 -20.26
C PRO A 68 42.76 -12.23 -20.00
N THR A 69 43.28 -11.27 -20.76
CA THR A 69 44.58 -10.63 -20.50
C THR A 69 44.56 -9.91 -19.15
N ASN A 70 45.61 -10.11 -18.34
CA ASN A 70 45.81 -9.40 -17.07
C ASN A 70 45.71 -7.87 -17.26
N PRO A 71 45.02 -7.15 -16.36
CA PRO A 71 45.04 -5.69 -16.37
C PRO A 71 46.45 -5.18 -16.08
N THR A 72 46.87 -4.15 -16.83
CA THR A 72 48.06 -3.36 -16.52
C THR A 72 47.88 -2.63 -15.19
N ASN A 73 48.90 -2.69 -14.32
CA ASN A 73 48.93 -1.99 -13.04
C ASN A 73 48.64 -0.48 -13.23
N PRO A 74 47.74 0.13 -12.44
CA PRO A 74 47.56 1.57 -12.43
C PRO A 74 48.83 2.26 -11.89
N THR A 75 49.24 3.34 -12.55
CA THR A 75 50.26 4.27 -12.04
C THR A 75 49.79 4.90 -10.73
N ASN A 76 50.66 4.94 -9.72
CA ASN A 76 50.41 5.56 -8.41
C ASN A 76 49.84 6.98 -8.55
N PRO A 77 48.76 7.34 -7.84
CA PRO A 77 48.31 8.72 -7.75
C PRO A 77 49.34 9.57 -6.99
N THR A 78 49.60 10.77 -7.49
CA THR A 78 50.33 11.82 -6.76
C THR A 78 49.57 12.23 -5.51
N ASN A 79 50.28 12.31 -4.37
CA ASN A 79 49.72 12.75 -3.08
C ASN A 79 48.98 14.11 -3.21
N PRO A 80 47.76 14.24 -2.65
CA PRO A 80 47.12 15.54 -2.53
C PRO A 80 47.90 16.45 -1.57
N THR A 81 48.05 17.72 -1.95
CA THR A 81 48.56 18.79 -1.08
C THR A 81 47.61 19.02 0.09
N ASN A 82 48.16 19.06 1.32
CA ASN A 82 47.41 19.37 2.54
C ASN A 82 46.63 20.69 2.41
N PRO A 83 45.35 20.75 2.84
CA PRO A 83 44.65 22.02 2.98
C PRO A 83 45.31 22.88 4.07
N THR A 84 45.46 24.17 3.77
CA THR A 84 45.91 25.21 4.72
C THR A 84 44.91 25.37 5.86
N ASN A 85 45.39 25.37 7.11
CA ASN A 85 44.60 25.64 8.31
C ASN A 85 43.87 27.00 8.22
N PRO A 86 42.59 27.09 8.64
CA PRO A 86 41.93 28.37 8.79
C PRO A 86 42.58 29.19 9.92
N THR A 87 42.77 30.48 9.65
CA THR A 87 43.26 31.50 10.57
C THR A 87 42.31 31.73 11.75
N ASN A 88 42.86 31.76 12.97
CA ASN A 88 42.16 32.15 14.21
C ASN A 88 41.53 33.56 14.09
N PRO A 89 40.27 33.76 14.51
CA PRO A 89 39.76 35.09 14.80
C PRO A 89 40.31 35.62 16.14
N THR A 90 40.76 36.86 16.08
CA THR A 90 41.36 37.66 17.15
C THR A 90 40.35 37.99 18.27
N ALA A 91 40.89 38.13 19.48
CA ALA A 91 40.20 38.38 20.75
C ALA A 91 39.26 39.59 20.80
N GLY A 92 38.23 39.47 21.65
CA GLY A 92 37.59 40.62 22.31
C GLY A 92 36.13 40.38 22.70
N SER A 93 35.88 39.82 23.89
CA SER A 93 35.06 40.50 24.91
C SER A 93 34.94 39.67 26.19
N THR A 94 35.25 40.35 27.29
CA THR A 94 35.11 40.01 28.71
C THR A 94 33.74 39.41 29.09
N ILE A 95 33.75 38.26 29.77
CA ILE A 95 32.65 37.84 30.67
C ILE A 95 33.24 37.42 32.01
N THR A 96 32.77 38.10 33.05
CA THR A 96 33.14 38.02 34.46
C THR A 96 32.75 36.67 35.07
N THR A 97 33.71 35.94 35.62
CA THR A 97 33.49 34.76 36.46
C THR A 97 33.05 35.17 37.86
N THR A 98 31.86 34.73 38.30
CA THR A 98 31.46 34.73 39.72
C THR A 98 31.58 33.31 40.26
N THR A 99 32.55 33.10 41.13
CA THR A 99 32.74 31.90 41.94
C THR A 99 31.70 31.85 43.05
N VAL A 100 30.95 30.76 43.14
CA VAL A 100 30.17 30.40 44.34
C VAL A 100 30.65 29.04 44.83
N SER A 101 31.23 29.06 46.02
CA SER A 101 31.74 27.90 46.76
C SER A 101 30.61 26.98 47.21
N THR A 102 30.73 25.69 46.92
CA THR A 102 29.85 24.62 47.40
C THR A 102 30.27 24.18 48.80
N THR A 103 29.38 24.32 49.79
CA THR A 103 29.47 23.66 51.10
C THR A 103 28.78 22.30 51.05
N THR A 104 29.53 21.26 51.37
CA THR A 104 29.09 19.87 51.55
C THR A 104 28.19 19.70 52.78
N THR A 105 27.02 19.10 52.60
CA THR A 105 26.23 18.48 53.67
C THR A 105 25.73 17.10 53.21
N ALA A 106 25.83 16.12 54.11
CA ALA A 106 25.56 14.70 53.88
C ALA A 106 24.06 14.40 53.72
N PRO A 107 23.65 13.37 52.95
CA PRO A 107 22.24 13.06 52.77
C PRO A 107 21.69 12.20 53.91
N THR A 108 20.52 12.59 54.41
CA THR A 108 19.66 11.79 55.28
C THR A 108 18.81 10.86 54.41
N THR A 109 18.87 9.56 54.67
CA THR A 109 18.06 8.53 53.99
C THR A 109 16.58 8.72 54.29
N THR A 110 15.80 9.06 53.26
CA THR A 110 14.34 8.98 53.28
C THR A 110 13.90 8.09 52.13
N THR A 111 13.36 6.92 52.48
CA THR A 111 12.82 5.93 51.55
C THR A 111 11.62 6.53 50.84
N THR A 112 11.77 6.87 49.56
CA THR A 112 10.67 7.36 48.72
C THR A 112 10.43 6.33 47.63
N THR A 113 9.21 5.80 47.63
CA THR A 113 8.66 4.88 46.63
C THR A 113 8.89 5.45 45.23
N ALA A 114 9.46 4.66 44.33
CA ALA A 114 9.73 5.07 42.96
C ALA A 114 8.40 5.26 42.21
N THR A 115 8.03 6.52 41.99
CA THR A 115 7.05 6.90 40.97
C THR A 115 7.73 6.74 39.62
N THR A 116 7.24 5.83 38.79
CA THR A 116 7.62 5.71 37.38
C THR A 116 7.31 7.02 36.67
N THR A 117 8.34 7.64 36.11
CA THR A 117 8.23 8.82 35.26
C THR A 117 7.47 8.47 33.98
N THR A 118 6.54 9.35 33.61
CA THR A 118 5.74 9.29 32.39
C THR A 118 6.61 9.38 31.13
N GLY A 119 6.38 8.49 30.16
CA GLY A 119 6.88 8.61 28.79
C GLY A 119 8.30 8.11 28.49
N GLN A 120 8.90 7.25 29.32
CA GLN A 120 10.19 6.63 28.97
C GLN A 120 10.01 5.43 28.02
N PRO A 121 10.93 5.24 27.04
CA PRO A 121 11.03 4.03 26.21
C PRO A 121 10.94 2.76 27.09
N LEU A 122 10.16 1.75 26.69
CA LEU A 122 10.17 0.43 27.34
C LEU A 122 11.55 -0.21 27.12
N PRO A 123 12.47 -0.26 28.10
CA PRO A 123 13.84 -0.67 27.83
C PRO A 123 13.96 -2.12 27.36
N ASN A 124 12.96 -2.95 27.69
CA ASN A 124 12.87 -4.36 27.35
C ASN A 124 11.45 -4.70 26.88
N SER A 125 11.11 -4.38 25.63
CA SER A 125 9.85 -4.86 25.04
C SER A 125 9.86 -6.38 24.94
N ILE A 126 8.92 -7.03 25.62
CA ILE A 126 8.77 -8.49 25.59
C ILE A 126 8.21 -8.91 24.23
N LEU A 127 7.28 -8.14 23.66
CA LEU A 127 6.71 -8.45 22.34
C LEU A 127 7.77 -8.38 21.24
N ALA A 128 8.59 -7.32 21.22
CA ALA A 128 9.69 -7.19 20.26
C ALA A 128 10.75 -8.29 20.41
N SER A 129 10.95 -8.79 21.64
CA SER A 129 11.87 -9.91 21.91
C SER A 129 11.26 -11.28 21.57
N ALA A 130 9.93 -11.40 21.59
CA ALA A 130 9.22 -12.66 21.40
C ALA A 130 8.86 -12.92 19.94
N ILE A 131 8.64 -11.88 19.13
CA ILE A 131 8.38 -12.05 17.71
C ILE A 131 9.64 -12.51 16.99
N ARG A 132 9.52 -13.57 16.20
CA ARG A 132 10.63 -14.20 15.50
C ARG A 132 10.52 -13.95 14.01
N ILE A 133 11.60 -13.49 13.39
CA ILE A 133 11.61 -13.26 11.94
C ILE A 133 11.38 -14.54 11.16
N GLU A 134 11.80 -15.71 11.66
CA GLU A 134 11.54 -16.98 10.96
C GLU A 134 10.05 -17.29 10.86
N ASP A 135 9.27 -17.00 11.91
CA ASP A 135 7.83 -17.22 11.91
C ASP A 135 7.14 -16.25 10.93
N VAL A 136 7.60 -15.00 10.87
CA VAL A 136 7.08 -13.99 9.92
C VAL A 136 7.47 -14.32 8.47
N MET A 137 8.69 -14.79 8.24
CA MET A 137 9.14 -15.22 6.91
C MET A 137 8.37 -16.43 6.40
N HIS A 138 7.95 -17.36 7.27
CA HIS A 138 7.07 -18.45 6.84
C HIS A 138 5.70 -17.93 6.39
N LEU A 139 5.09 -16.99 7.12
CA LEU A 139 3.84 -16.36 6.69
C LEU A 139 4.01 -15.63 5.34
N LEU A 140 5.17 -14.99 5.13
CA LEU A 140 5.47 -14.31 3.89
C LEU A 140 5.70 -15.29 2.71
N ASP A 141 6.36 -16.42 2.96
CA ASP A 141 6.57 -17.50 1.98
C ASP A 141 5.24 -18.18 1.58
N ASP A 142 4.29 -18.29 2.51
CA ASP A 142 2.93 -18.74 2.21
C ASP A 142 2.25 -17.78 1.21
N LEU A 143 2.39 -16.47 1.39
CA LEU A 143 1.89 -15.48 0.42
C LEU A 143 2.59 -15.60 -0.95
N GLN A 144 3.90 -15.88 -0.98
CA GLN A 144 4.62 -16.15 -2.24
C GLN A 144 4.11 -17.42 -2.92
N THR A 145 3.84 -18.47 -2.16
CA THR A 145 3.26 -19.71 -2.67
C THR A 145 1.89 -19.42 -3.28
N ILE A 146 1.06 -18.63 -2.59
CA ILE A 146 -0.27 -18.18 -3.03
C ILE A 146 -0.21 -17.40 -4.34
N ALA A 147 0.73 -16.47 -4.49
CA ALA A 147 0.89 -15.78 -5.76
C ALA A 147 1.33 -16.74 -6.87
N THR A 148 2.30 -17.63 -6.60
CA THR A 148 2.93 -18.49 -7.61
C THR A 148 1.93 -19.43 -8.30
N HIS A 149 1.04 -20.07 -7.55
CA HIS A 149 0.04 -20.99 -8.11
C HIS A 149 -1.30 -20.34 -8.49
N ALA A 150 -1.44 -19.01 -8.31
CA ALA A 150 -2.60 -18.21 -8.66
C ALA A 150 -2.26 -17.11 -9.67
N ASP A 151 -1.59 -17.50 -10.76
CA ASP A 151 -1.25 -16.63 -11.90
C ASP A 151 -0.25 -15.49 -11.58
N GLY A 152 0.57 -15.68 -10.54
CA GLY A 152 1.73 -14.85 -10.25
C GLY A 152 1.43 -13.57 -9.48
N ASN A 153 0.21 -13.38 -8.98
CA ASN A 153 -0.19 -12.17 -8.25
C ASN A 153 -1.30 -12.45 -7.22
N ARG A 154 -1.59 -11.45 -6.39
CA ARG A 154 -2.64 -11.47 -5.34
C ARG A 154 -3.55 -10.24 -5.49
N ALA A 155 -3.74 -9.75 -6.71
CA ALA A 155 -4.57 -8.58 -6.99
C ALA A 155 -6.04 -8.87 -6.71
N ILE A 156 -6.82 -7.84 -6.38
CA ILE A 156 -8.26 -8.01 -6.13
C ILE A 156 -8.97 -8.74 -7.29
N HIS A 157 -10.03 -9.47 -6.96
CA HIS A 157 -10.79 -10.32 -7.89
C HIS A 157 -9.99 -11.46 -8.56
N THR A 158 -8.77 -11.73 -8.11
CA THR A 158 -8.01 -12.91 -8.53
C THR A 158 -8.16 -14.06 -7.54
N ARG A 159 -7.77 -15.25 -7.96
CA ARG A 159 -7.64 -16.41 -7.08
C ARG A 159 -6.63 -16.15 -5.97
N GLY A 160 -5.51 -15.48 -6.26
CA GLY A 160 -4.45 -15.22 -5.28
C GLY A 160 -4.90 -14.31 -4.16
N PHE A 161 -5.77 -13.32 -4.43
CA PHE A 161 -6.36 -12.49 -3.38
C PHE A 161 -7.27 -13.28 -2.45
N ASN A 162 -8.18 -14.10 -3.00
CA ASN A 162 -9.08 -14.91 -2.18
C ASN A 162 -8.29 -15.90 -1.30
N GLU A 163 -7.28 -16.57 -1.86
CA GLU A 163 -6.44 -17.49 -1.08
C GLU A 163 -5.56 -16.77 -0.06
N THR A 164 -5.17 -15.50 -0.30
CA THR A 164 -4.51 -14.65 0.69
C THR A 164 -5.43 -14.38 1.90
N LEU A 165 -6.70 -14.07 1.64
CA LEU A 165 -7.69 -13.84 2.69
C LEU A 165 -7.96 -15.10 3.50
N ASP A 166 -8.08 -16.25 2.84
CA ASP A 166 -8.24 -17.56 3.49
C ASP A 166 -7.03 -17.86 4.39
N HIS A 167 -5.80 -17.65 3.87
CA HIS A 167 -4.57 -17.83 4.65
C HIS A 167 -4.55 -16.97 5.92
N ILE A 168 -4.87 -15.68 5.82
CA ILE A 168 -4.92 -14.76 6.96
C ILE A 168 -5.98 -15.22 7.97
N TYR A 169 -7.19 -15.52 7.49
CA TYR A 169 -8.31 -15.96 8.34
C TYR A 169 -7.99 -17.25 9.09
N ASP A 170 -7.45 -18.24 8.39
CA ASP A 170 -7.10 -19.55 8.95
C ASP A 170 -5.95 -19.41 9.96
N ALA A 171 -4.91 -18.64 9.64
CA ALA A 171 -3.80 -18.40 10.54
C ALA A 171 -4.27 -17.73 11.85
N LEU A 172 -5.15 -16.73 11.76
CA LEU A 172 -5.75 -16.09 12.94
C LEU A 172 -6.60 -17.07 13.75
N THR A 173 -7.45 -17.85 13.09
CA THR A 173 -8.34 -18.82 13.74
C THR A 173 -7.58 -19.92 14.46
N LEU A 174 -6.49 -20.41 13.85
CA LEU A 174 -5.66 -21.49 14.41
C LEU A 174 -4.76 -21.03 15.55
N ASN A 175 -4.33 -19.76 15.55
CA ASN A 175 -3.27 -19.30 16.45
C ASN A 175 -3.72 -18.25 17.48
N THR A 176 -4.96 -17.76 17.38
CA THR A 176 -5.48 -16.71 18.28
C THR A 176 -6.87 -17.06 18.79
N ASN A 177 -7.31 -16.35 19.82
CA ASN A 177 -8.70 -16.33 20.29
C ASN A 177 -9.38 -14.97 20.00
N TYR A 178 -8.91 -14.29 18.95
CA TYR A 178 -9.36 -12.95 18.60
C TYR A 178 -10.75 -13.01 17.96
N ASN A 179 -11.49 -11.91 18.05
CA ASN A 179 -12.76 -11.77 17.33
C ASN A 179 -12.47 -11.34 15.89
N ILE A 180 -12.60 -12.27 14.94
CA ILE A 180 -12.30 -12.06 13.52
C ILE A 180 -13.57 -11.65 12.78
N THR A 181 -13.47 -10.57 12.01
CA THR A 181 -14.54 -10.04 11.16
C THR A 181 -14.08 -9.93 9.72
N GLN A 182 -14.98 -10.23 8.79
CA GLN A 182 -14.78 -10.05 7.36
C GLN A 182 -15.86 -9.10 6.87
N ASN A 183 -15.44 -7.97 6.29
CA ASN A 183 -16.37 -6.97 5.76
C ASN A 183 -16.14 -6.84 4.26
N SER A 184 -17.15 -7.23 3.48
CA SER A 184 -17.13 -7.08 2.03
C SER A 184 -17.68 -5.72 1.59
N PHE A 185 -17.06 -5.11 0.59
CA PHE A 185 -17.51 -3.89 -0.05
C PHE A 185 -17.37 -4.02 -1.57
N PRO A 186 -18.26 -3.38 -2.35
CA PRO A 186 -18.18 -3.44 -3.81
C PRO A 186 -17.03 -2.57 -4.31
N VAL A 187 -16.22 -3.09 -5.23
CA VAL A 187 -15.18 -2.36 -5.97
C VAL A 187 -15.42 -2.50 -7.45
N ARG A 188 -15.46 -1.37 -8.17
CA ARG A 188 -15.50 -1.43 -9.63
C ARG A 188 -14.15 -1.89 -10.17
N ASP A 189 -14.19 -2.90 -11.03
CA ASP A 189 -13.01 -3.38 -11.74
C ASP A 189 -13.34 -3.44 -13.22
N SER A 190 -12.38 -3.13 -14.07
CA SER A 190 -12.62 -3.11 -15.50
C SER A 190 -11.41 -3.59 -16.26
N THR A 191 -11.69 -4.39 -17.28
CA THR A 191 -10.68 -4.88 -18.23
C THR A 191 -11.09 -4.45 -19.62
N LEU A 192 -10.13 -4.22 -20.50
CA LEU A 192 -10.45 -3.82 -21.87
C LEU A 192 -10.94 -5.01 -22.68
N ALA A 193 -12.13 -4.87 -23.28
CA ALA A 193 -12.66 -5.84 -24.25
C ALA A 193 -11.88 -5.79 -25.58
N SER A 194 -11.38 -4.60 -25.92
CA SER A 194 -10.65 -4.31 -27.14
C SER A 194 -9.72 -3.12 -26.91
N ASN A 195 -8.70 -2.97 -27.75
CA ASN A 195 -7.88 -1.76 -27.74
C ASN A 195 -8.77 -0.52 -27.93
N PRO A 196 -8.63 0.51 -27.09
CA PRO A 196 -9.29 1.80 -27.24
C PRO A 196 -8.91 2.47 -28.56
N VAL A 197 -9.83 3.25 -29.09
CA VAL A 197 -9.62 4.08 -30.29
C VAL A 197 -9.80 5.54 -29.92
N LEU A 198 -8.80 6.35 -30.26
CA LEU A 198 -8.87 7.80 -30.25
C LEU A 198 -8.46 8.32 -31.63
N LEU A 199 -9.46 8.76 -32.40
CA LEU A 199 -9.22 9.49 -33.65
C LEU A 199 -9.52 10.96 -33.39
N VAL A 200 -8.64 11.85 -33.83
CA VAL A 200 -8.90 13.30 -33.82
C VAL A 200 -8.90 13.80 -35.25
N SER A 201 -9.86 14.66 -35.57
CA SER A 201 -9.93 15.43 -36.81
C SER A 201 -9.68 16.91 -36.52
N ILE A 202 -8.74 17.51 -37.24
CA ILE A 202 -8.52 18.96 -37.28
C ILE A 202 -8.74 19.40 -38.72
N ASN A 203 -9.81 20.15 -39.00
CA ASN A 203 -10.17 20.58 -40.36
C ASN A 203 -10.17 19.43 -41.38
N ASP A 204 -10.85 18.33 -41.02
CA ASP A 204 -11.00 17.10 -41.80
C ASP A 204 -9.71 16.26 -41.97
N ALA A 205 -8.57 16.70 -41.44
CA ALA A 205 -7.37 15.88 -41.34
C ALA A 205 -7.46 14.95 -40.11
N ILE A 206 -7.65 13.66 -40.36
CA ILE A 206 -7.82 12.64 -39.31
C ILE A 206 -6.48 12.01 -38.94
N GLN A 207 -6.18 12.00 -37.65
CA GLN A 207 -5.04 11.32 -37.05
C GLN A 207 -5.54 10.24 -36.06
N ASN A 208 -4.91 9.06 -36.10
CA ASN A 208 -5.08 8.02 -35.09
C ASN A 208 -3.93 8.10 -34.08
N TYR A 209 -4.25 7.90 -32.80
CA TYR A 209 -3.28 7.92 -31.71
C TYR A 209 -3.09 6.53 -31.10
N THR A 210 -1.90 6.31 -30.54
CA THR A 210 -1.47 5.02 -30.02
C THR A 210 -1.89 4.85 -28.56
N TYR A 211 -2.80 3.91 -28.30
CA TYR A 211 -3.02 3.39 -26.95
C TYR A 211 -1.91 2.39 -26.58
N SER A 212 -1.37 2.50 -25.37
CA SER A 212 -0.45 1.50 -24.81
C SER A 212 -0.36 1.63 -23.29
N ASN A 213 -0.26 0.49 -22.59
CA ASN A 213 0.09 0.47 -21.15
C ASN A 213 1.58 0.75 -20.91
N ASN A 214 2.42 0.60 -21.94
CA ASN A 214 3.78 1.12 -21.91
C ASN A 214 3.76 2.62 -22.24
N LEU A 215 3.84 3.45 -21.20
CA LEU A 215 3.77 4.91 -21.28
C LEU A 215 4.90 5.52 -22.14
N THR A 216 5.98 4.79 -22.41
CA THR A 216 7.09 5.30 -23.25
C THR A 216 6.74 5.41 -24.73
N ILE A 217 5.75 4.63 -25.19
CA ILE A 217 5.29 4.59 -26.59
C ILE A 217 3.82 5.03 -26.75
N ALA A 218 3.14 5.32 -25.64
CA ALA A 218 1.72 5.67 -25.64
C ALA A 218 1.53 7.15 -25.97
N ASP A 219 0.60 7.45 -26.87
CA ASP A 219 0.04 8.80 -27.04
C ASP A 219 -1.04 9.05 -25.99
N PHE A 220 -1.77 8.01 -25.61
CA PHE A 220 -2.78 8.05 -24.55
C PHE A 220 -2.94 6.73 -23.80
N THR A 221 -3.48 6.83 -22.59
CA THR A 221 -3.97 5.70 -21.78
C THR A 221 -5.37 6.00 -21.25
N ILE A 222 -6.00 5.00 -20.64
CA ILE A 222 -7.31 5.13 -19.99
C ILE A 222 -7.09 5.38 -18.51
N ALA A 223 -7.84 6.32 -17.93
CA ALA A 223 -7.86 6.50 -16.49
C ALA A 223 -8.49 5.28 -15.81
N ARG A 224 -7.94 4.85 -14.68
CA ARG A 224 -8.63 3.92 -13.77
C ARG A 224 -10.01 4.49 -13.42
N PHE A 225 -11.01 3.61 -13.34
CA PHE A 225 -12.41 3.98 -13.15
C PHE A 225 -13.02 4.84 -14.27
N SER A 226 -12.39 4.93 -15.45
CA SER A 226 -13.05 5.40 -16.66
C SER A 226 -14.21 4.48 -17.06
N THR A 227 -15.18 4.99 -17.82
CA THR A 227 -16.32 4.21 -18.31
C THR A 227 -16.21 3.89 -19.80
N SER A 228 -17.02 2.94 -20.27
CA SER A 228 -17.14 2.67 -21.70
C SER A 228 -17.72 3.87 -22.45
N LEU A 229 -17.30 4.03 -23.70
CA LEU A 229 -17.84 5.01 -24.65
C LEU A 229 -17.75 4.41 -26.05
N ASN A 230 -18.78 4.52 -26.87
CA ASN A 230 -18.69 4.14 -28.28
C ASN A 230 -19.37 5.21 -29.11
N LEU A 231 -18.59 6.16 -29.60
CA LEU A 231 -19.09 7.20 -30.48
C LEU A 231 -19.29 6.65 -31.89
N SER A 232 -20.41 7.02 -32.51
CA SER A 232 -20.70 6.73 -33.92
C SER A 232 -20.27 7.86 -34.85
N ASP A 233 -20.11 9.07 -34.31
CA ASP A 233 -19.71 10.29 -35.01
C ASP A 233 -18.68 11.08 -34.19
N TYR A 234 -17.96 11.97 -34.87
CA TYR A 234 -17.00 12.87 -34.25
C TYR A 234 -17.69 13.93 -33.39
N VAL A 235 -17.17 14.15 -32.18
CA VAL A 235 -17.67 15.12 -31.19
C VAL A 235 -16.63 16.23 -31.00
N THR A 236 -17.05 17.49 -30.95
CA THR A 236 -16.17 18.64 -30.75
C THR A 236 -15.34 18.52 -29.47
N ILE A 237 -14.05 18.86 -29.57
CA ILE A 237 -13.16 19.01 -28.43
C ILE A 237 -13.18 20.47 -27.98
N THR A 238 -13.51 20.73 -26.72
CA THR A 238 -13.38 22.06 -26.09
C THR A 238 -12.21 22.05 -25.12
N ASP A 239 -11.27 22.97 -25.32
CA ASP A 239 -10.22 23.28 -24.35
C ASP A 239 -10.80 24.04 -23.15
N ILE A 240 -10.57 23.52 -21.96
CA ILE A 240 -11.01 24.15 -20.70
C ILE A 240 -9.92 25.13 -20.23
N PRO A 241 -10.24 26.42 -20.07
CA PRO A 241 -9.30 27.43 -19.60
C PRO A 241 -8.56 27.07 -18.30
N ASN A 242 -7.39 27.70 -18.13
CA ASN A 242 -6.53 27.54 -16.97
C ASN A 242 -6.12 26.07 -16.74
N LEU A 243 -6.66 25.44 -15.70
CA LEU A 243 -6.38 24.06 -15.33
C LEU A 243 -7.68 23.25 -15.16
N GLY A 244 -8.86 23.80 -15.45
CA GLY A 244 -10.13 23.12 -15.19
C GLY A 244 -10.34 22.71 -13.72
N CYS A 245 -9.72 23.42 -12.78
CA CYS A 245 -9.73 23.09 -11.35
C CYS A 245 -10.82 23.82 -10.57
N ASN A 246 -11.42 24.85 -11.17
CA ASN A 246 -12.47 25.64 -10.54
C ASN A 246 -13.68 25.69 -11.46
N GLU A 247 -14.89 25.79 -10.91
CA GLU A 247 -16.12 25.91 -11.71
C GLU A 247 -16.04 27.03 -12.76
N THR A 248 -15.42 28.16 -12.40
CA THR A 248 -15.23 29.29 -13.32
C THR A 248 -14.42 28.94 -14.55
N ASP A 249 -13.53 27.94 -14.49
CA ASP A 249 -12.78 27.49 -15.66
C ASP A 249 -13.71 26.87 -16.70
N TRP A 250 -14.74 26.15 -16.25
CA TRP A 250 -15.72 25.49 -17.09
C TRP A 250 -16.82 26.43 -17.58
N GLU A 251 -17.24 27.39 -16.76
CA GLU A 251 -18.23 28.43 -17.12
C GLU A 251 -17.69 29.43 -18.15
N ASN A 252 -16.39 29.73 -18.13
CA ASN A 252 -15.75 30.72 -19.00
C ASN A 252 -15.20 30.13 -20.31
N THR A 253 -15.72 28.97 -20.72
CA THR A 253 -15.38 28.36 -22.01
C THR A 253 -15.97 29.18 -23.17
N ILE A 254 -15.25 29.22 -24.30
CA ILE A 254 -15.68 29.98 -25.50
C ILE A 254 -16.99 29.43 -26.06
N GLN A 255 -17.22 28.13 -25.90
CA GLN A 255 -18.43 27.41 -26.31
C GLN A 255 -18.93 26.53 -25.17
N SER A 256 -20.23 26.21 -25.18
CA SER A 256 -20.80 25.29 -24.18
C SER A 256 -20.15 23.91 -24.27
N VAL A 257 -19.60 23.44 -23.14
CA VAL A 257 -18.95 22.12 -23.02
C VAL A 257 -19.93 20.94 -22.93
N VAL A 258 -21.23 21.20 -22.76
CA VAL A 258 -22.25 20.16 -22.57
C VAL A 258 -22.30 19.26 -23.81
N GLY A 259 -22.17 17.96 -23.61
CA GLY A 259 -22.14 16.96 -24.69
C GLY A 259 -20.87 17.00 -25.56
N GLN A 260 -19.90 17.83 -25.24
CA GLN A 260 -18.61 17.90 -25.94
C GLN A 260 -17.56 17.01 -25.26
N VAL A 261 -16.41 16.85 -25.89
CA VAL A 261 -15.21 16.27 -25.27
C VAL A 261 -14.42 17.40 -24.61
N ALA A 262 -14.24 17.38 -23.29
CA ALA A 262 -13.45 18.38 -22.59
C ALA A 262 -11.96 18.00 -22.61
N LEU A 263 -11.10 18.97 -22.88
CA LEU A 263 -9.64 18.85 -22.79
C LEU A 263 -9.13 19.71 -21.64
N VAL A 264 -8.41 19.12 -20.70
CA VAL A 264 -7.91 19.79 -19.50
C VAL A 264 -6.43 19.50 -19.30
N LYS A 265 -5.64 20.52 -18.96
CA LYS A 265 -4.24 20.34 -18.57
C LYS A 265 -4.12 19.77 -17.15
N ARG A 266 -3.17 18.85 -16.92
CA ARG A 266 -2.72 18.48 -15.57
C ARG A 266 -2.34 19.75 -14.79
N GLY A 267 -2.74 19.80 -13.52
CA GLY A 267 -2.62 21.00 -12.71
C GLY A 267 -2.45 20.71 -11.22
N ASN A 268 -2.84 21.69 -10.40
CA ASN A 268 -2.73 21.66 -8.95
C ASN A 268 -3.93 21.01 -8.23
N CYS A 269 -5.02 20.74 -8.95
CA CYS A 269 -6.11 19.87 -8.49
C CYS A 269 -5.92 18.44 -8.98
N THR A 270 -6.55 17.51 -8.28
CA THR A 270 -6.53 16.08 -8.57
C THR A 270 -7.25 15.74 -9.87
N PHE A 271 -6.94 14.57 -10.43
CA PHE A 271 -7.64 14.03 -11.59
C PHE A 271 -9.11 13.71 -11.27
N VAL A 272 -9.40 13.34 -10.03
CA VAL A 272 -10.76 13.09 -9.51
C VAL A 272 -11.58 14.37 -9.53
N GLU A 273 -11.06 15.48 -8.96
CA GLU A 273 -11.75 16.78 -8.98
C GLU A 273 -12.06 17.24 -10.42
N LYS A 274 -11.13 17.00 -11.37
CA LYS A 274 -11.37 17.28 -12.80
C LYS A 274 -12.49 16.41 -13.37
N ALA A 275 -12.53 15.12 -13.03
CA ALA A 275 -13.56 14.18 -13.47
C ALA A 275 -14.94 14.50 -12.86
N GLU A 276 -14.97 14.93 -11.60
CA GLU A 276 -16.18 15.40 -10.91
C GLU A 276 -16.74 16.67 -11.56
N LEU A 277 -15.88 17.66 -11.85
CA LEU A 277 -16.28 18.86 -12.59
C LEU A 277 -16.75 18.52 -14.00
N ALA A 278 -16.00 17.69 -14.74
CA ALA A 278 -16.40 17.22 -16.07
C ALA A 278 -17.79 16.54 -16.05
N SER A 279 -18.03 15.69 -15.06
CA SER A 279 -19.34 15.05 -14.83
C SER A 279 -20.42 16.08 -14.54
N LYS A 280 -20.15 17.06 -13.67
CA LYS A 280 -21.08 18.16 -13.33
C LYS A 280 -21.49 18.97 -14.57
N TYR A 281 -20.57 19.18 -15.51
CA TYR A 281 -20.83 19.91 -16.75
C TYR A 281 -21.36 19.04 -17.90
N ASN A 282 -21.72 17.78 -17.63
CA ASN A 282 -22.32 16.84 -18.59
C ASN A 282 -21.52 16.71 -19.90
N VAL A 283 -20.20 16.58 -19.80
CA VAL A 283 -19.34 16.33 -20.97
C VAL A 283 -19.47 14.86 -21.42
N THR A 284 -19.22 14.62 -22.71
CA THR A 284 -19.23 13.26 -23.30
C THR A 284 -18.00 12.45 -22.89
N ALA A 285 -16.84 13.10 -22.79
CA ALA A 285 -15.60 12.51 -22.30
C ALA A 285 -14.66 13.60 -21.77
N LEU A 286 -13.75 13.20 -20.88
CA LEU A 286 -12.68 14.05 -20.38
C LEU A 286 -11.32 13.54 -20.90
N LEU A 287 -10.56 14.42 -21.53
CA LEU A 287 -9.17 14.22 -21.91
C LEU A 287 -8.29 15.05 -20.98
N ILE A 288 -7.41 14.41 -20.23
CA ILE A 288 -6.45 15.08 -19.36
C ILE A 288 -5.07 14.92 -19.96
N TYR A 289 -4.36 16.01 -20.27
CA TYR A 289 -3.00 15.90 -20.80
C TYR A 289 -1.95 16.33 -19.76
N ASN A 290 -0.81 15.65 -19.79
CA ASN A 290 0.28 15.91 -18.86
C ASN A 290 0.89 17.30 -19.07
N ASP A 291 1.68 17.82 -18.13
CA ASP A 291 2.04 19.26 -18.11
C ASP A 291 3.37 19.64 -18.78
N GLY A 292 4.20 18.65 -19.13
CA GLY A 292 5.51 18.85 -19.76
C GLY A 292 6.55 19.52 -18.84
N THR A 293 6.32 19.56 -17.53
CA THR A 293 7.22 20.28 -16.60
C THR A 293 8.48 19.51 -16.26
N THR A 294 8.48 18.18 -16.43
CA THR A 294 9.60 17.27 -16.19
C THR A 294 9.60 16.15 -17.24
N PRO A 295 10.72 15.43 -17.46
CA PRO A 295 10.79 14.36 -18.46
C PRO A 295 9.74 13.24 -18.29
N ASP A 296 9.36 12.93 -17.05
CA ASP A 296 8.29 11.98 -16.71
C ASP A 296 6.88 12.54 -17.00
N ARG A 297 6.74 13.87 -17.08
CA ARG A 297 5.48 14.57 -17.39
C ARG A 297 5.31 14.95 -18.86
N GLU A 298 6.15 14.41 -19.73
CA GLU A 298 5.97 14.48 -21.19
C GLU A 298 5.00 13.41 -21.72
N ARG A 299 4.97 12.24 -21.07
CA ARG A 299 4.18 11.06 -21.46
C ARG A 299 2.78 11.09 -20.85
N PRO A 300 1.83 10.27 -21.31
CA PRO A 300 0.60 10.06 -20.55
C PRO A 300 0.92 9.56 -19.14
N ALA A 301 0.11 9.93 -18.17
CA ALA A 301 0.21 9.42 -16.79
C ALA A 301 -0.78 8.27 -16.56
N SER A 302 -0.41 7.28 -15.77
CA SER A 302 -1.38 6.44 -15.07
C SER A 302 -2.13 7.32 -14.08
N ILE A 303 -3.45 7.40 -14.24
CA ILE A 303 -4.31 8.26 -13.43
C ILE A 303 -5.59 7.51 -13.08
N SER A 304 -6.30 7.99 -12.06
CA SER A 304 -7.64 7.53 -11.70
C SER A 304 -8.63 8.68 -11.75
N ALA A 305 -9.81 8.38 -12.27
CA ALA A 305 -10.95 9.30 -12.24
C ALA A 305 -11.73 9.22 -10.91
N GLY A 306 -11.39 8.27 -10.03
CA GLY A 306 -12.11 8.01 -8.78
C GLY A 306 -13.24 6.99 -8.95
N GLU A 307 -13.51 6.20 -7.91
CA GLU A 307 -14.49 5.11 -7.98
C GLU A 307 -15.91 5.60 -8.29
N ASP A 308 -16.29 6.80 -7.88
CA ASP A 308 -17.61 7.37 -8.16
C ASP A 308 -17.72 7.98 -9.58
N ASN A 309 -16.64 7.96 -10.37
CA ASN A 309 -16.63 8.50 -11.73
C ASN A 309 -17.64 7.79 -12.63
N GLY A 310 -18.42 8.58 -13.38
CA GLY A 310 -19.45 8.09 -14.29
C GLY A 310 -19.20 8.42 -15.76
N ILE A 311 -18.04 8.98 -16.12
CA ILE A 311 -17.73 9.41 -17.49
C ILE A 311 -16.46 8.76 -18.07
N PRO A 312 -16.31 8.74 -19.40
CA PRO A 312 -15.09 8.29 -20.05
C PRO A 312 -13.95 9.31 -19.81
N VAL A 313 -12.83 8.84 -19.27
CA VAL A 313 -11.65 9.65 -18.99
C VAL A 313 -10.39 9.03 -19.62
N LEU A 314 -9.65 9.83 -20.38
CA LEU A 314 -8.37 9.47 -20.99
C LEU A 314 -7.25 10.37 -20.49
N SER A 315 -6.04 9.80 -20.38
CA SER A 315 -4.80 10.52 -20.09
C SER A 315 -3.95 10.62 -21.35
N LEU A 316 -3.49 11.82 -21.71
CA LEU A 316 -2.76 12.09 -22.94
C LEU A 316 -1.31 12.54 -22.65
N SER A 317 -0.43 12.33 -23.63
CA SER A 317 0.91 12.93 -23.62
C SER A 317 0.83 14.45 -23.66
N TYR A 318 1.86 15.13 -23.15
CA TYR A 318 1.90 16.60 -23.20
C TYR A 318 1.88 17.10 -24.64
N ALA A 319 2.69 16.49 -25.51
CA ALA A 319 2.78 16.86 -26.92
C ALA A 319 1.42 16.76 -27.64
N LEU A 320 0.68 15.66 -27.41
CA LEU A 320 -0.65 15.49 -27.98
C LEU A 320 -1.61 16.55 -27.43
N GLY A 321 -1.78 16.62 -26.12
CA GLY A 321 -2.76 17.52 -25.53
C GLY A 321 -2.48 19.00 -25.79
N LYS A 322 -1.21 19.41 -25.80
CA LYS A 322 -0.82 20.78 -26.15
C LYS A 322 -1.19 21.13 -27.59
N ALA A 323 -0.97 20.22 -28.54
CA ALA A 323 -1.35 20.44 -29.93
C ALA A 323 -2.88 20.55 -30.10
N LEU A 324 -3.64 19.73 -29.36
CA LEU A 324 -5.10 19.81 -29.35
C LEU A 324 -5.62 21.11 -28.73
N ALA A 325 -5.03 21.55 -27.61
CA ALA A 325 -5.40 22.80 -26.94
C ALA A 325 -5.14 24.00 -27.86
N ASP A 326 -3.96 24.08 -28.48
CA ASP A 326 -3.62 25.15 -29.42
C ASP A 326 -4.58 25.18 -30.62
N ALA A 327 -4.91 24.00 -31.17
CA ALA A 327 -5.83 23.90 -32.29
C ALA A 327 -7.26 24.31 -31.89
N ALA A 328 -7.75 23.90 -30.72
CA ALA A 328 -9.11 24.18 -30.23
C ALA A 328 -9.30 25.66 -29.83
N GLN A 329 -8.22 26.35 -29.46
CA GLN A 329 -8.26 27.79 -29.14
C GLN A 329 -8.29 28.68 -30.41
N ASP A 330 -7.86 28.16 -31.56
CA ASP A 330 -7.94 28.89 -32.82
C ASP A 330 -9.36 28.77 -33.42
N PRO A 331 -10.12 29.87 -33.52
CA PRO A 331 -11.52 29.84 -33.98
C PRO A 331 -11.67 29.42 -35.45
N VAL A 332 -10.58 29.35 -36.23
CA VAL A 332 -10.60 28.85 -37.61
C VAL A 332 -10.66 27.32 -37.67
N ASN A 333 -10.23 26.63 -36.60
CA ASN A 333 -10.14 25.18 -36.60
C ASN A 333 -11.44 24.54 -36.10
N ASN A 334 -11.84 23.47 -36.78
CA ASN A 334 -12.81 22.51 -36.27
C ASN A 334 -12.06 21.29 -35.71
N VAL A 335 -12.00 21.18 -34.38
CA VAL A 335 -11.31 20.08 -33.68
C VAL A 335 -12.35 19.13 -33.10
N THR A 336 -12.32 17.87 -33.51
CA THR A 336 -13.30 16.85 -33.09
C THR A 336 -12.63 15.50 -32.82
N ALA A 337 -13.21 14.68 -31.96
CA ALA A 337 -12.73 13.35 -31.62
C ALA A 337 -13.80 12.26 -31.83
N LEU A 338 -13.36 11.09 -32.28
CA LEU A 338 -14.09 9.83 -32.19
C LEU A 338 -13.39 8.96 -31.15
N ILE A 339 -14.13 8.56 -30.11
CA ILE A 339 -13.60 7.83 -28.96
C ILE A 339 -14.40 6.55 -28.78
N ASN A 340 -13.71 5.41 -28.85
CA ASN A 340 -14.29 4.11 -28.53
C ASN A 340 -13.46 3.40 -27.45
N ILE A 341 -14.10 3.14 -26.31
CA ILE A 341 -13.58 2.44 -25.13
C ILE A 341 -14.59 1.35 -24.79
N ASN A 342 -14.16 0.10 -24.85
CA ASN A 342 -14.97 -1.05 -24.51
C ASN A 342 -14.42 -1.72 -23.27
N LEU A 343 -15.11 -1.57 -22.14
CA LEU A 343 -14.75 -2.22 -20.88
C LEU A 343 -15.63 -3.44 -20.65
N LEU A 344 -15.00 -4.54 -20.23
CA LEU A 344 -15.63 -5.71 -19.64
C LEU A 344 -15.63 -5.58 -18.13
N ASN A 345 -16.59 -6.25 -17.49
CA ASN A 345 -16.68 -6.42 -16.05
C ASN A 345 -16.86 -5.13 -15.23
N ASP A 346 -17.31 -4.02 -15.83
CA ASP A 346 -17.56 -2.71 -15.19
C ASP A 346 -18.62 -2.71 -14.05
N LYS A 347 -19.05 -3.89 -13.60
CA LYS A 347 -19.91 -4.06 -12.44
C LYS A 347 -19.04 -4.14 -11.19
N PRO A 348 -19.43 -3.46 -10.10
CA PRO A 348 -18.74 -3.63 -8.83
C PRO A 348 -18.78 -5.09 -8.35
N LEU A 349 -17.63 -5.62 -7.97
CA LEU A 349 -17.43 -6.96 -7.42
C LEU A 349 -16.99 -6.84 -5.95
N PRO A 350 -17.33 -7.82 -5.10
CA PRO A 350 -16.99 -7.74 -3.68
C PRO A 350 -15.48 -7.92 -3.45
N VAL A 351 -14.90 -7.00 -2.68
CA VAL A 351 -13.57 -7.08 -2.06
C VAL A 351 -13.75 -7.12 -0.54
N VAL A 352 -12.86 -7.79 0.17
CA VAL A 352 -13.01 -8.04 1.61
C VAL A 352 -11.86 -7.42 2.38
N ASN A 353 -12.20 -6.75 3.49
CA ASN A 353 -11.27 -6.47 4.58
C ASN A 353 -11.39 -7.55 5.66
N ILE A 354 -10.29 -7.95 6.27
CA ILE A 354 -10.27 -8.78 7.48
C ILE A 354 -9.82 -7.91 8.65
N CYS A 355 -10.53 -7.96 9.78
CA CYS A 355 -10.05 -7.35 11.03
C CYS A 355 -10.18 -8.35 12.19
N ALA A 356 -9.19 -8.38 13.08
CA ALA A 356 -9.13 -9.22 14.25
C ALA A 356 -8.90 -8.39 15.52
N ASP A 357 -9.87 -8.44 16.44
CA ASP A 357 -9.83 -7.72 17.70
C ASP A 357 -9.32 -8.60 18.84
N THR A 358 -8.43 -8.07 19.67
CA THR A 358 -8.02 -8.74 20.91
C THR A 358 -9.23 -8.97 21.82
N PRO A 359 -9.31 -10.10 22.55
CA PRO A 359 -10.44 -10.44 23.41
C PRO A 359 -10.52 -9.57 24.69
N THR A 360 -9.49 -8.77 24.92
CA THR A 360 -9.33 -7.88 26.08
C THR A 360 -9.03 -6.46 25.61
N GLY A 361 -9.13 -5.51 26.55
CA GLY A 361 -8.93 -4.10 26.30
C GLY A 361 -10.25 -3.37 26.14
N ASP A 362 -10.23 -2.05 26.37
CA ASP A 362 -11.39 -1.19 26.24
C ASP A 362 -11.72 -0.93 24.76
N PRO A 363 -12.88 -1.39 24.24
CA PRO A 363 -13.25 -1.18 22.85
C PRO A 363 -13.51 0.29 22.50
N THR A 364 -13.73 1.16 23.49
CA THR A 364 -13.83 2.62 23.28
C THR A 364 -12.47 3.29 23.07
N GLN A 365 -11.38 2.54 23.21
CA GLN A 365 -10.01 3.01 23.06
C GLN A 365 -9.18 1.95 22.32
N THR A 366 -9.19 2.04 20.99
CA THR A 366 -8.64 1.03 20.10
C THR A 366 -7.39 1.53 19.38
N ILE A 367 -6.32 0.73 19.39
CA ILE A 367 -5.17 0.92 18.48
C ILE A 367 -5.42 0.03 17.27
N VAL A 368 -5.55 0.64 16.10
CA VAL A 368 -5.70 -0.06 14.82
C VAL A 368 -4.31 -0.26 14.22
N ILE A 369 -4.01 -1.48 13.79
CA ILE A 369 -2.81 -1.83 13.02
C ILE A 369 -3.28 -2.28 11.65
N GLY A 370 -2.78 -1.64 10.60
CA GLY A 370 -3.19 -1.85 9.22
C GLY A 370 -2.03 -2.27 8.32
N SER A 371 -2.35 -3.14 7.36
CA SER A 371 -1.58 -3.43 6.16
C SER A 371 -2.56 -3.84 5.06
N HIS A 372 -2.22 -3.71 3.78
CA HIS A 372 -3.10 -4.22 2.73
C HIS A 372 -2.73 -5.63 2.29
N SER A 373 -3.75 -6.33 1.81
CA SER A 373 -3.73 -7.75 1.46
C SER A 373 -3.72 -8.00 -0.04
N ASP A 374 -4.00 -7.02 -0.88
CA ASP A 374 -3.84 -7.13 -2.32
C ASP A 374 -2.41 -6.83 -2.78
N SER A 375 -2.11 -7.22 -4.02
CA SER A 375 -0.95 -6.75 -4.80
C SER A 375 -1.44 -6.10 -6.09
N VAL A 376 -0.54 -5.51 -6.88
CA VAL A 376 -0.85 -5.22 -8.29
C VAL A 376 -0.95 -6.50 -9.15
N PRO A 377 -1.65 -6.46 -10.30
CA PRO A 377 -1.68 -7.58 -11.25
C PRO A 377 -0.32 -7.91 -11.87
N ALA A 378 0.63 -6.99 -11.84
CA ALA A 378 1.93 -7.12 -12.49
C ALA A 378 2.89 -8.09 -11.79
N GLY A 379 2.65 -8.42 -10.51
CA GLY A 379 3.58 -9.25 -9.75
C GLY A 379 3.04 -9.80 -8.43
N PRO A 380 3.86 -10.62 -7.73
CA PRO A 380 3.43 -11.35 -6.55
C PRO A 380 3.18 -10.45 -5.34
N GLY A 381 3.80 -9.27 -5.31
CA GLY A 381 3.59 -8.27 -4.26
C GLY A 381 4.09 -8.74 -2.90
N ILE A 382 5.30 -9.29 -2.83
CA ILE A 382 5.83 -9.87 -1.59
C ILE A 382 6.40 -8.80 -0.69
N ASN A 383 7.14 -7.82 -1.20
CA ASN A 383 7.40 -6.64 -0.41
C ASN A 383 6.15 -5.75 -0.33
N ASP A 384 5.47 -5.54 -1.45
CA ASP A 384 4.29 -4.68 -1.59
C ASP A 384 2.97 -5.46 -1.82
N ASN A 385 2.17 -5.76 -0.80
CA ASN A 385 2.45 -5.57 0.62
C ASN A 385 2.34 -6.87 1.41
N GLY A 386 2.92 -7.94 0.85
CA GLY A 386 3.09 -9.20 1.56
C GLY A 386 3.86 -9.01 2.87
N SER A 387 4.90 -8.18 2.87
CA SER A 387 5.79 -7.97 4.01
C SER A 387 5.06 -7.32 5.20
N GLY A 388 4.27 -6.26 4.97
CA GLY A 388 3.42 -5.65 5.99
C GLY A 388 2.30 -6.58 6.43
N SER A 389 1.66 -7.28 5.49
CA SER A 389 0.64 -8.31 5.79
C SER A 389 1.15 -9.43 6.70
N ALA A 390 2.33 -9.98 6.40
CA ALA A 390 2.96 -11.02 7.19
C ALA A 390 3.44 -10.50 8.55
N ALA A 391 4.00 -9.28 8.61
CA ALA A 391 4.40 -8.64 9.87
C ALA A 391 3.19 -8.41 10.79
N ASN A 392 2.09 -7.90 10.26
CA ASN A 392 0.84 -7.66 10.97
C ASN A 392 0.28 -8.98 11.55
N LEU A 393 0.26 -10.05 10.74
CA LEU A 393 -0.19 -11.37 11.17
C LEU A 393 0.73 -12.00 12.22
N GLY A 394 2.05 -11.85 12.04
CA GLY A 394 3.06 -12.26 13.01
C GLY A 394 2.89 -11.56 14.36
N LEU A 395 2.62 -10.25 14.36
CA LEU A 395 2.33 -9.47 15.57
C LEU A 395 1.08 -9.97 16.28
N ALA A 396 -0.01 -10.20 15.53
CA ALA A 396 -1.26 -10.71 16.08
C ALA A 396 -1.05 -12.06 16.79
N ILE A 397 -0.34 -12.99 16.13
CA ILE A 397 -0.04 -14.33 16.65
C ILE A 397 0.91 -14.27 17.86
N ALA A 398 1.99 -13.48 17.77
CA ALA A 398 2.96 -13.33 18.87
C ALA A 398 2.28 -12.75 20.12
N LEU A 399 1.43 -11.73 19.95
CA LEU A 399 0.67 -11.14 21.04
C LEU A 399 -0.33 -12.12 21.66
N ALA A 400 -1.04 -12.91 20.83
CA ALA A 400 -1.99 -13.91 21.32
C ALA A 400 -1.30 -14.99 22.16
N LYS A 401 -0.10 -15.42 21.76
CA LYS A 401 0.75 -16.34 22.54
C LYS A 401 1.18 -15.70 23.85
N LEU A 402 1.60 -14.43 23.84
CA LEU A 402 2.00 -13.73 25.06
C LEU A 402 0.85 -13.56 26.06
N PHE A 403 -0.37 -13.25 25.62
CA PHE A 403 -1.54 -13.16 26.51
C PHE A 403 -1.90 -14.48 27.21
N GLN A 404 -1.38 -15.62 26.74
CA GLN A 404 -1.52 -16.91 27.43
C GLN A 404 -0.49 -17.09 28.55
N THR A 405 0.52 -16.22 28.63
CA THR A 405 1.55 -16.27 29.67
C THR A 405 1.12 -15.46 30.90
N PRO A 406 1.14 -16.03 32.13
CA PRO A 406 0.70 -15.32 33.33
C PRO A 406 1.50 -14.05 33.67
N THR A 407 2.74 -13.95 33.18
CA THR A 407 3.64 -12.83 33.40
C THR A 407 3.44 -11.68 32.41
N TYR A 408 2.59 -11.86 31.40
CA TYR A 408 2.30 -10.85 30.40
C TYR A 408 0.85 -10.37 30.52
N PRO A 409 0.59 -9.32 31.33
CA PRO A 409 -0.78 -8.90 31.58
C PRO A 409 -1.45 -8.37 30.30
N PRO A 410 -2.76 -8.61 30.11
CA PRO A 410 -3.51 -8.04 28.99
C PRO A 410 -3.36 -6.53 28.89
N PHE A 411 -3.54 -6.00 27.69
CA PHE A 411 -3.50 -4.55 27.46
C PHE A 411 -4.79 -3.86 27.92
N LYS A 412 -4.66 -2.59 28.33
CA LYS A 412 -5.79 -1.72 28.70
C LYS A 412 -6.60 -1.30 27.48
N TYR A 413 -5.94 -1.11 26.35
CA TYR A 413 -6.53 -0.69 25.07
C TYR A 413 -6.80 -1.92 24.22
N ARG A 414 -7.90 -1.90 23.45
CA ARG A 414 -8.15 -2.95 22.46
C ARG A 414 -7.18 -2.79 21.30
N ILE A 415 -6.61 -3.89 20.81
CA ILE A 415 -5.82 -3.88 19.58
C ILE A 415 -6.66 -4.51 18.48
N ARG A 416 -6.74 -3.81 17.34
CA ARG A 416 -7.44 -4.23 16.14
C ARG A 416 -6.43 -4.38 15.02
N PHE A 417 -6.15 -5.61 14.60
CA PHE A 417 -5.30 -5.89 13.44
C PHE A 417 -6.18 -6.00 12.20
N CYS A 418 -5.88 -5.26 11.14
CA CYS A 418 -6.68 -5.23 9.92
C CYS A 418 -5.83 -5.41 8.66
N TRP A 419 -6.40 -6.14 7.71
CA TRP A 419 -5.91 -6.35 6.36
C TRP A 419 -6.89 -5.71 5.39
N TRP A 420 -6.45 -4.64 4.76
CA TRP A 420 -7.25 -3.87 3.82
C TRP A 420 -7.22 -4.53 2.44
N GLY A 421 -8.36 -4.66 1.78
CA GLY A 421 -8.41 -5.01 0.37
C GLY A 421 -8.44 -3.76 -0.49
N ALA A 422 -8.03 -3.88 -1.76
CA ALA A 422 -8.15 -2.80 -2.74
C ALA A 422 -7.39 -1.53 -2.31
N GLU A 423 -6.20 -1.68 -1.73
CA GLU A 423 -5.30 -0.54 -1.49
C GLU A 423 -4.76 -0.04 -2.83
N GLU A 424 -4.30 -0.97 -3.66
CA GLU A 424 -3.60 -0.72 -4.94
C GLU A 424 -4.51 -0.11 -6.00
N VAL A 425 -5.78 0.03 -5.65
CA VAL A 425 -6.82 0.60 -6.50
C VAL A 425 -7.29 1.97 -6.02
N GLY A 426 -6.83 2.40 -4.85
CA GLY A 426 -7.11 3.71 -4.28
C GLY A 426 -7.52 3.70 -2.80
N LEU A 427 -6.88 2.89 -1.96
CA LEU A 427 -7.17 2.79 -0.52
C LEU A 427 -8.62 2.41 -0.21
N LEU A 428 -9.29 1.66 -1.08
CA LEU A 428 -10.75 1.50 -1.00
C LEU A 428 -11.18 0.74 0.27
N GLY A 429 -10.39 -0.25 0.70
CA GLY A 429 -10.67 -1.02 1.91
C GLY A 429 -10.61 -0.19 3.18
N SER A 430 -9.50 0.53 3.40
CA SER A 430 -9.35 1.41 4.57
C SER A 430 -10.34 2.59 4.52
N ASN A 431 -10.61 3.14 3.34
CA ASN A 431 -11.68 4.14 3.13
C ASN A 431 -13.05 3.61 3.54
N PHE A 432 -13.41 2.41 3.07
CA PHE A 432 -14.66 1.78 3.42
C PHE A 432 -14.76 1.59 4.93
N HIS A 433 -13.70 1.09 5.57
CA HIS A 433 -13.65 0.90 7.02
C HIS A 433 -13.91 2.21 7.79
N VAL A 434 -13.22 3.29 7.42
CA VAL A 434 -13.39 4.60 8.06
C VAL A 434 -14.79 5.18 7.79
N LYS A 435 -15.31 5.07 6.57
CA LYS A 435 -16.68 5.50 6.22
C LYS A 435 -17.73 4.76 7.06
N GLN A 436 -17.58 3.44 7.24
CA GLN A 436 -18.47 2.67 8.12
C GLN A 436 -18.32 3.12 9.58
N ALA A 437 -17.08 3.35 10.04
CA ALA A 437 -16.85 3.76 11.42
C ALA A 437 -17.47 5.12 11.76
N LYS A 438 -17.52 6.05 10.80
CA LYS A 438 -18.16 7.38 10.97
C LYS A 438 -19.66 7.28 11.26
N ILE A 439 -20.35 6.29 10.68
CA ILE A 439 -21.80 6.11 10.82
C ILE A 439 -22.18 5.02 11.83
N ALA A 440 -21.19 4.29 12.36
CA ALA A 440 -21.42 3.23 13.31
C ALA A 440 -21.97 3.75 14.65
N THR A 441 -22.87 2.98 15.25
CA THR A 441 -23.40 3.24 16.60
C THR A 441 -22.93 2.20 17.63
N THR A 442 -22.41 1.06 17.15
CA THR A 442 -21.86 -0.03 17.97
C THR A 442 -20.52 0.39 18.57
N VAL A 443 -20.40 0.33 19.90
CA VAL A 443 -19.14 0.56 20.61
C VAL A 443 -18.05 -0.37 20.08
N GLY A 444 -16.89 0.19 19.76
CA GLY A 444 -15.78 -0.50 19.13
C GLY A 444 -15.80 -0.43 17.60
N GLU A 445 -16.89 -0.02 16.98
CA GLU A 445 -16.93 0.21 15.53
C GLU A 445 -16.96 1.70 15.18
N ARG A 446 -17.12 2.59 16.17
CA ARG A 446 -17.28 4.03 15.93
C ARG A 446 -15.92 4.66 15.69
N LEU A 447 -15.86 5.63 14.79
CA LEU A 447 -14.63 6.38 14.50
C LEU A 447 -13.99 6.96 15.78
N GLN A 448 -14.82 7.45 16.70
CA GLN A 448 -14.36 8.03 17.96
C GLN A 448 -13.68 7.03 18.91
N ASP A 449 -13.88 5.72 18.71
CA ASP A 449 -13.29 4.67 19.52
C ASP A 449 -11.82 4.37 19.09
N TYR A 450 -11.38 4.83 17.91
CA TYR A 450 -10.05 4.54 17.37
C TYR A 450 -9.04 5.59 17.80
N LEU A 451 -8.06 5.25 18.64
CA LEU A 451 -7.03 6.15 19.14
C LEU A 451 -5.94 6.44 18.11
N ILE A 452 -5.43 5.38 17.50
CA ILE A 452 -4.24 5.37 16.63
C ILE A 452 -4.50 4.45 15.44
N ASN A 453 -3.97 4.80 14.28
CA ASN A 453 -3.69 3.86 13.19
C ASN A 453 -2.16 3.71 13.02
N LEU A 454 -1.64 2.49 13.15
CA LEU A 454 -0.27 2.15 12.76
C LEU A 454 -0.31 1.43 11.42
N ASN A 455 0.37 1.98 10.42
CA ASN A 455 0.38 1.42 9.07
C ASN A 455 1.72 0.75 8.76
N TYR A 456 1.63 -0.47 8.23
CA TYR A 456 2.77 -1.28 7.85
C TYR A 456 2.66 -1.64 6.37
N ASP A 457 3.51 -0.98 5.60
CA ASP A 457 3.58 -1.10 4.16
C ASP A 457 5.05 -1.19 3.74
N MET A 458 5.35 -2.08 2.80
CA MET A 458 6.69 -2.41 2.30
C MET A 458 7.77 -2.36 3.39
N LEU A 459 7.82 -3.39 4.23
CA LEU A 459 8.76 -3.48 5.36
C LEU A 459 10.05 -4.24 5.04
N GLY A 460 10.28 -4.67 3.79
CA GLY A 460 11.38 -5.55 3.41
C GLY A 460 12.16 -5.18 2.15
N SER A 461 12.18 -3.93 1.70
CA SER A 461 12.82 -3.52 0.44
C SER A 461 14.30 -3.92 0.33
N PRO A 462 14.79 -4.31 -0.86
CA PRO A 462 16.15 -4.81 -1.03
C PRO A 462 17.22 -3.74 -0.77
N ASN A 463 16.97 -2.51 -1.24
CA ASN A 463 17.85 -1.35 -1.11
C ASN A 463 17.33 -0.41 -0.01
N TYR A 464 16.87 -0.99 1.10
CA TYR A 464 16.07 -0.37 2.15
C TYR A 464 16.57 0.97 2.73
N ILE A 465 15.63 1.70 3.30
CA ILE A 465 15.84 2.59 4.45
C ILE A 465 15.13 2.04 5.69
N PHE A 466 15.50 2.51 6.89
CA PHE A 466 14.65 2.33 8.08
C PHE A 466 13.74 3.56 8.21
N GLY A 467 12.75 3.63 7.33
CA GLY A 467 11.86 4.77 7.20
C GLY A 467 10.77 4.80 8.28
N ILE A 468 10.52 5.99 8.82
CA ILE A 468 9.47 6.28 9.77
C ILE A 468 8.58 7.37 9.15
N TYR A 469 7.26 7.15 9.11
CA TYR A 469 6.34 8.20 8.67
C TYR A 469 6.50 9.43 9.55
N ASP A 470 6.80 10.56 8.92
CA ASP A 470 7.11 11.80 9.61
C ASP A 470 5.86 12.66 9.83
N GLY A 471 5.37 12.66 11.07
CA GLY A 471 4.25 13.51 11.49
C GLY A 471 4.43 15.00 11.15
N ASP A 472 5.67 15.50 11.14
CA ASP A 472 5.97 16.91 10.86
C ASP A 472 5.82 17.26 9.38
N THR A 473 5.95 16.28 8.47
CA THR A 473 5.76 16.46 7.02
C THR A 473 4.34 16.17 6.56
N ALA A 474 3.42 15.83 7.46
CA ALA A 474 2.02 15.59 7.13
C ALA A 474 1.44 16.77 6.32
N ASN A 475 0.71 16.44 5.25
CA ASN A 475 0.08 17.42 4.34
C ASN A 475 -0.54 18.58 5.14
N PRO A 476 -0.33 19.87 4.79
CA PRO A 476 -0.88 21.05 5.50
C PRO A 476 -2.38 20.97 5.84
N ASN A 477 -3.16 20.28 5.00
CA ASN A 477 -4.58 20.02 5.19
C ASN A 477 -4.90 19.04 6.32
N THR A 478 -3.87 18.41 6.88
CA THR A 478 -4.04 17.44 7.96
C THR A 478 -4.62 18.06 9.21
N PRO A 479 -5.73 17.50 9.76
CA PRO A 479 -6.39 18.03 10.92
C PRO A 479 -5.37 18.22 12.03
N SER A 480 -5.29 19.45 12.52
CA SER A 480 -4.22 19.88 13.43
C SER A 480 -4.20 19.08 14.73
N GLN A 481 -5.31 18.43 15.09
CA GLN A 481 -5.38 17.53 16.24
C GLN A 481 -4.56 16.24 16.04
N ALA A 482 -4.43 15.70 14.83
CA ALA A 482 -3.72 14.42 14.63
C ALA A 482 -2.20 14.56 14.72
N ARG A 483 -1.67 15.72 14.28
CA ARG A 483 -0.21 15.94 14.13
C ARG A 483 0.60 15.74 15.42
N PRO A 484 0.22 16.33 16.59
CA PRO A 484 1.04 16.18 17.79
C PRO A 484 1.18 14.73 18.25
N GLY A 485 0.12 13.93 18.11
CA GLY A 485 0.16 12.50 18.41
C GLY A 485 1.01 11.74 17.39
N SER A 486 0.88 12.07 16.10
CA SER A 486 1.68 11.47 15.04
C SER A 486 3.18 11.73 15.24
N ASN A 487 3.56 12.96 15.58
CA ASN A 487 4.96 13.32 15.89
C ASN A 487 5.50 12.52 17.07
N LYS A 488 4.66 12.21 18.06
CA LYS A 488 5.06 11.37 19.19
C LYS A 488 5.26 9.91 18.78
N ILE A 489 4.47 9.39 17.84
CA ILE A 489 4.69 8.06 17.27
C ILE A 489 5.98 8.05 16.43
N THR A 490 6.22 9.08 15.62
CA THR A 490 7.48 9.26 14.88
C THR A 490 8.69 9.23 15.85
N ALA A 491 8.61 9.99 16.94
CA ALA A 491 9.64 10.00 17.98
C ALA A 491 9.80 8.63 18.66
N LEU A 492 8.70 7.92 18.93
CA LEU A 492 8.74 6.58 19.55
C LEU A 492 9.52 5.57 18.69
N PHE A 493 9.27 5.53 17.38
CA PHE A 493 10.04 4.68 16.47
C PHE A 493 11.50 5.12 16.37
N ARG A 494 11.74 6.42 16.23
CA ARG A 494 13.10 6.97 16.14
C ARG A 494 13.93 6.59 17.36
N ASP A 495 13.37 6.79 18.54
CA ASP A 495 14.04 6.51 19.81
C ASP A 495 14.31 5.01 19.97
N TRP A 496 13.45 4.15 19.42
CA TRP A 496 13.72 2.71 19.31
C TRP A 496 14.94 2.42 18.43
N PHE A 497 14.99 2.91 17.19
CA PHE A 497 16.16 2.68 16.31
C PHE A 497 17.46 3.21 16.93
N ILE A 498 17.42 4.39 17.55
CA ILE A 498 18.56 4.95 18.30
C ILE A 498 18.98 4.01 19.44
N SER A 499 18.03 3.48 20.21
CA SER A 499 18.32 2.54 21.30
C SER A 499 18.95 1.24 20.81
N GLN A 500 18.56 0.79 19.61
CA GLN A 500 19.11 -0.40 18.95
C GLN A 500 20.41 -0.11 18.18
N LYS A 501 20.90 1.15 18.20
CA LYS A 501 22.06 1.62 17.43
C LYS A 501 21.91 1.37 15.93
N LEU A 502 20.69 1.50 15.44
CA LEU A 502 20.34 1.37 14.04
C LEU A 502 20.17 2.76 13.41
N PRO A 503 20.44 2.89 12.10
CA PRO A 503 20.06 4.09 11.37
C PRO A 503 18.53 4.20 11.29
N TRP A 504 18.07 5.42 11.02
CA TRP A 504 16.66 5.70 10.76
C TRP A 504 16.56 6.88 9.80
N ASN A 505 15.47 6.93 9.04
CA ASN A 505 15.17 8.02 8.12
C ASN A 505 13.70 8.41 8.27
N HIS A 506 13.40 9.68 7.98
CA HIS A 506 12.03 10.08 7.73
C HIS A 506 11.60 9.60 6.35
N THR A 507 10.33 9.21 6.24
CA THR A 507 9.64 9.04 4.97
C THR A 507 8.38 9.91 4.97
N ASP A 508 7.97 10.34 3.79
CA ASP A 508 6.87 11.28 3.60
C ASP A 508 5.56 10.74 4.17
N PHE A 509 4.91 11.55 5.01
CA PHE A 509 3.60 11.25 5.55
C PHE A 509 2.49 11.83 4.67
N SER A 510 2.54 11.41 3.41
CA SER A 510 1.80 11.98 2.28
C SER A 510 0.34 11.54 2.18
N GLY A 511 -0.04 10.46 2.89
CA GLY A 511 -1.35 9.81 2.77
C GLY A 511 -1.42 8.66 1.79
N ARG A 512 -0.33 8.35 1.08
CA ARG A 512 -0.21 7.34 0.02
C ARG A 512 -0.26 5.88 0.49
N SER A 513 -0.94 5.60 1.59
CA SER A 513 -1.20 4.24 2.08
C SER A 513 -2.36 4.30 3.09
N ASP A 514 -2.75 3.15 3.65
CA ASP A 514 -4.00 2.99 4.40
C ASP A 514 -4.10 3.76 5.73
N TYR A 515 -3.04 4.44 6.18
CA TYR A 515 -3.16 5.42 7.26
C TYR A 515 -3.93 6.68 6.83
N GLY A 516 -3.98 6.97 5.53
CA GLY A 516 -4.61 8.16 4.96
C GLY A 516 -6.04 8.35 5.48
N PRO A 517 -6.95 7.36 5.32
CA PRO A 517 -8.34 7.44 5.78
C PRO A 517 -8.50 7.81 7.24
N PHE A 518 -7.63 7.29 8.09
CA PHE A 518 -7.65 7.59 9.51
C PHE A 518 -7.17 9.02 9.78
N LEU A 519 -6.05 9.40 9.16
CA LEU A 519 -5.44 10.72 9.33
C LEU A 519 -6.37 11.85 8.83
N ALA A 520 -7.10 11.61 7.72
CA ALA A 520 -8.08 12.55 7.17
C ALA A 520 -9.22 12.88 8.14
N GLU A 521 -9.61 11.90 8.97
CA GLU A 521 -10.63 12.08 10.01
C GLU A 521 -10.04 12.55 11.35
N GLY A 522 -8.75 12.88 11.38
CA GLY A 522 -8.06 13.38 12.57
C GLY A 522 -7.68 12.30 13.59
N ILE A 523 -7.72 11.02 13.19
CA ILE A 523 -7.14 9.95 13.98
C ILE A 523 -5.62 10.05 13.87
N VAL A 524 -4.93 9.93 15.01
CA VAL A 524 -3.47 9.93 15.02
C VAL A 524 -2.99 8.72 14.22
N ALA A 525 -2.04 8.93 13.33
CA ALA A 525 -1.42 7.83 12.60
C ALA A 525 0.11 7.87 12.63
N GLY A 526 0.73 6.75 12.32
CA GLY A 526 2.17 6.61 12.15
C GLY A 526 2.50 5.21 11.61
N GLY A 527 3.78 4.88 11.49
CA GLY A 527 4.17 3.60 10.91
C GLY A 527 5.58 3.62 10.36
N LEU A 528 5.86 2.59 9.57
CA LEU A 528 7.19 2.25 9.09
C LEU A 528 7.12 1.94 7.60
N PHE A 529 8.22 2.20 6.89
CA PHE A 529 8.37 1.97 5.46
C PHE A 529 9.84 1.74 5.13
N THR A 530 10.15 0.82 4.22
CA THR A 530 11.54 0.57 3.80
C THR A 530 11.94 1.22 2.49
N GLY A 531 11.04 1.98 1.86
CA GLY A 531 11.27 2.67 0.59
C GLY A 531 10.70 1.90 -0.59
N GLY A 532 10.19 2.61 -1.60
CA GLY A 532 9.64 2.03 -2.83
C GLY A 532 10.40 2.50 -4.06
N ASP A 533 9.76 3.35 -4.86
CA ASP A 533 10.27 3.88 -6.13
C ASP A 533 11.22 5.08 -5.99
N ASP A 534 11.49 5.55 -4.77
CA ASP A 534 12.47 6.61 -4.53
C ASP A 534 13.92 6.12 -4.75
N VAL A 535 14.73 6.95 -5.40
CA VAL A 535 16.14 6.67 -5.68
C VAL A 535 17.00 6.89 -4.43
N LYS A 536 17.83 5.89 -4.08
CA LYS A 536 18.80 6.02 -2.99
C LYS A 536 19.89 7.04 -3.34
N THR A 537 20.00 8.07 -2.50
CA THR A 537 21.04 9.10 -2.61
C THR A 537 22.39 8.64 -2.05
N GLN A 538 23.47 9.31 -2.44
CA GLN A 538 24.79 9.09 -1.85
C GLN A 538 24.80 9.35 -0.34
N GLU A 539 24.10 10.39 0.13
CA GLU A 539 24.01 10.72 1.55
C GLU A 539 23.32 9.61 2.35
N THR A 540 22.19 9.10 1.86
CA THR A 540 21.48 7.99 2.48
C THR A 540 22.34 6.73 2.53
N HIS A 541 23.05 6.42 1.43
CA HIS A 541 23.99 5.29 1.38
C HIS A 541 25.11 5.43 2.43
N ASP A 542 25.78 6.58 2.48
CA ASP A 542 26.91 6.83 3.37
C ASP A 542 26.47 6.74 4.83
N TYR A 543 25.31 7.30 5.18
CA TYR A 543 24.72 7.21 6.52
C TYR A 543 24.45 5.75 6.93
N MET A 544 23.84 4.97 6.04
CA MET A 544 23.56 3.56 6.27
C MET A 544 24.84 2.73 6.43
N ALA A 545 25.81 2.93 5.55
CA ALA A 545 27.11 2.25 5.60
C ALA A 545 27.89 2.61 6.87
N GLN A 546 27.82 3.86 7.32
CA GLN A 546 28.45 4.31 8.56
C GLN A 546 27.85 3.62 9.80
N MET A 547 26.53 3.48 9.84
CA MET A 547 25.81 2.94 11.00
C MET A 547 25.81 1.40 11.04
N LEU A 548 25.73 0.74 9.88
CA LEU A 548 25.58 -0.72 9.77
C LEU A 548 26.87 -1.45 9.40
N GLY A 549 27.86 -0.74 8.84
CA GLY A 549 29.11 -1.30 8.33
C GLY A 549 29.18 -1.36 6.80
N GLN A 550 30.38 -1.67 6.31
CA GLN A 550 30.67 -1.72 4.87
C GLN A 550 29.77 -2.73 4.15
N GLY A 551 29.20 -2.31 3.02
CA GLY A 551 28.31 -3.14 2.19
C GLY A 551 26.83 -3.10 2.58
N MET A 552 26.49 -2.50 3.72
CA MET A 552 25.09 -2.39 4.20
C MET A 552 24.43 -1.06 3.81
N GLY A 553 25.12 -0.21 3.05
CA GLY A 553 24.61 1.08 2.57
C GLY A 553 23.65 0.98 1.38
N GLY A 554 23.55 -0.18 0.75
CA GLY A 554 22.80 -0.36 -0.50
C GLY A 554 23.50 0.22 -1.73
N THR A 555 22.78 0.41 -2.83
CA THR A 555 23.30 0.92 -4.10
C THR A 555 22.78 2.34 -4.37
N VAL A 556 23.70 3.28 -4.62
CA VAL A 556 23.36 4.67 -4.98
C VAL A 556 22.88 4.73 -6.42
N GLY A 557 21.80 5.48 -6.66
CA GLY A 557 21.22 5.65 -8.00
C GLY A 557 20.19 4.58 -8.38
N ASP A 558 20.06 3.52 -7.59
CA ASP A 558 18.98 2.54 -7.71
C ASP A 558 17.81 2.94 -6.78
N ASP A 559 16.59 2.54 -7.16
CA ASP A 559 15.38 2.67 -6.32
C ASP A 559 15.56 1.89 -5.00
N TYR A 560 14.83 2.28 -3.94
CA TYR A 560 14.80 1.51 -2.69
C TYR A 560 14.23 0.09 -2.89
N ASP A 561 13.22 -0.03 -3.75
CA ASP A 561 12.69 -1.29 -4.26
C ASP A 561 12.63 -1.27 -5.80
N PRO A 562 13.68 -1.77 -6.48
CA PRO A 562 13.70 -1.87 -7.94
C PRO A 562 12.60 -2.79 -8.52
N CYS A 563 11.96 -3.60 -7.68
CA CYS A 563 10.88 -4.51 -8.04
C CYS A 563 9.49 -3.99 -7.68
N TYR A 564 9.36 -2.78 -7.12
CA TYR A 564 8.08 -2.13 -6.83
C TYR A 564 7.13 -2.22 -8.04
N HIS A 565 5.94 -2.77 -7.81
CA HIS A 565 4.89 -3.01 -8.82
C HIS A 565 5.32 -3.84 -10.05
N LYS A 566 6.29 -4.75 -9.89
CA LYS A 566 6.83 -5.59 -10.97
C LYS A 566 6.78 -7.08 -10.62
N ALA A 567 6.86 -7.92 -11.65
CA ALA A 567 6.87 -9.38 -11.53
C ALA A 567 8.02 -9.94 -10.67
N CYS A 568 9.09 -9.16 -10.45
CA CYS A 568 10.22 -9.57 -9.62
C CYS A 568 10.03 -9.31 -8.12
N ASP A 569 8.93 -8.66 -7.69
CA ASP A 569 8.61 -8.48 -6.27
C ASP A 569 8.17 -9.79 -5.62
N SER A 570 9.17 -10.63 -5.38
CA SER A 570 9.10 -12.01 -4.92
C SER A 570 9.77 -12.15 -3.56
N ILE A 571 9.73 -13.34 -2.96
CA ILE A 571 10.43 -13.60 -1.68
C ILE A 571 11.94 -13.35 -1.78
N GLN A 572 12.53 -13.44 -2.98
CA GLN A 572 13.94 -13.10 -3.21
C GLN A 572 14.22 -11.59 -3.16
N ASN A 573 13.18 -10.75 -3.27
CA ASN A 573 13.27 -9.30 -3.17
C ASN A 573 13.45 -8.82 -1.71
N ILE A 574 13.16 -9.66 -0.72
CA ILE A 574 13.11 -9.27 0.68
C ILE A 574 14.50 -9.19 1.31
N ASN A 575 14.85 -8.01 1.82
CA ASN A 575 15.98 -7.87 2.74
C ASN A 575 15.59 -8.32 4.15
N VAL A 576 15.90 -9.57 4.49
CA VAL A 576 15.51 -10.18 5.78
C VAL A 576 16.07 -9.43 6.99
N PHE A 577 17.27 -8.85 6.89
CA PHE A 577 17.85 -8.05 7.97
C PHE A 577 17.01 -6.79 8.23
N ALA A 578 16.69 -6.03 7.19
CA ALA A 578 15.86 -4.85 7.33
C ALA A 578 14.46 -5.22 7.86
N PHE A 579 13.86 -6.26 7.27
CA PHE A 579 12.53 -6.73 7.64
C PHE A 579 12.44 -7.15 9.11
N GLU A 580 13.42 -7.88 9.63
CA GLU A 580 13.50 -8.22 11.05
C GLU A 580 13.43 -6.97 11.94
N ARG A 581 14.23 -5.94 11.64
CA ARG A 581 14.28 -4.73 12.47
C ARG A 581 13.00 -3.92 12.38
N MET A 582 12.35 -3.89 11.21
CA MET A 582 11.04 -3.24 11.05
C MET A 582 9.95 -3.96 11.84
N VAL A 583 9.93 -5.30 11.81
CA VAL A 583 9.00 -6.12 12.60
C VAL A 583 9.21 -5.91 14.11
N GLN A 584 10.46 -5.86 14.56
CA GLN A 584 10.78 -5.59 15.97
C GLN A 584 10.40 -4.16 16.39
N ALA A 585 10.60 -3.17 15.52
CA ALA A 585 10.18 -1.79 15.74
C ALA A 585 8.64 -1.70 15.87
N ALA A 586 7.91 -2.38 14.98
CA ALA A 586 6.46 -2.46 15.00
C ALA A 586 5.93 -3.08 16.31
N ALA A 587 6.52 -4.21 16.71
CA ALA A 587 6.23 -4.88 17.99
C ALA A 587 6.49 -3.97 19.19
N TYR A 588 7.63 -3.28 19.19
CA TYR A 588 8.01 -2.35 20.24
C TYR A 588 7.02 -1.19 20.37
N ALA A 589 6.63 -0.58 19.25
CA ALA A 589 5.71 0.55 19.25
C ALA A 589 4.32 0.13 19.72
N LEU A 590 3.79 -1.00 19.21
CA LEU A 590 2.53 -1.56 19.68
C LEU A 590 2.55 -1.75 21.21
N GLU A 591 3.55 -2.46 21.74
CA GLU A 591 3.62 -2.69 23.18
C GLU A 591 3.77 -1.39 23.98
N SER A 592 4.61 -0.47 23.52
CA SER A 592 4.84 0.82 24.19
C SER A 592 3.57 1.67 24.26
N LEU A 593 2.80 1.72 23.17
CA LEU A 593 1.53 2.45 23.12
C LEU A 593 0.46 1.76 23.97
N ALA A 594 0.36 0.43 23.87
CA ALA A 594 -0.63 -0.35 24.60
C ALA A 594 -0.39 -0.38 26.12
N ARG A 595 0.83 -0.07 26.56
CA ARG A 595 1.25 0.02 27.97
C ARG A 595 1.22 1.44 28.53
N GLN A 596 0.86 2.47 27.76
CA GLN A 596 0.72 3.83 28.31
C GLN A 596 -0.36 3.87 29.39
N ASP A 597 -0.04 4.47 30.55
CA ASP A 597 -1.02 4.66 31.64
C ASP A 597 -2.26 5.43 31.16
N ASN A 598 -2.01 6.49 30.39
CA ASN A 598 -3.03 7.32 29.75
C ASN A 598 -2.60 7.68 28.32
N LEU A 599 -3.00 6.85 27.36
CA LEU A 599 -2.62 7.01 25.95
C LEU A 599 -3.21 8.29 25.36
N THR A 600 -4.44 8.67 25.72
CA THR A 600 -5.07 9.92 25.24
C THR A 600 -4.29 11.14 25.71
N GLU A 601 -3.88 11.20 26.98
CA GLU A 601 -3.05 12.31 27.49
C GLU A 601 -1.65 12.29 26.86
N TRP A 602 -1.09 11.11 26.61
CA TRP A 602 0.16 10.98 25.87
C TRP A 602 0.01 11.53 24.45
N LEU A 603 -1.06 11.22 23.72
CA LEU A 603 -1.30 11.74 22.37
C LEU A 603 -1.58 13.25 22.36
N TYR A 604 -2.28 13.76 23.39
CA TYR A 604 -2.78 15.14 23.46
C TYR A 604 -2.43 15.82 24.80
N PRO A 605 -1.15 16.15 25.07
CA PRO A 605 -0.74 16.76 26.33
C PRO A 605 -1.37 18.15 26.50
N GLY A 606 -1.92 18.43 27.70
CA GLY A 606 -2.49 19.74 28.04
C GLY A 606 -4.02 19.87 27.89
N GLY A 607 -4.76 18.75 27.78
CA GLY A 607 -6.20 18.75 28.02
C GLY A 607 -7.08 19.25 26.87
N ARG A 608 -6.55 19.40 25.64
CA ARG A 608 -7.37 19.53 24.42
C ARG A 608 -8.00 18.17 24.08
N THR A 609 -8.87 17.71 24.96
CA THR A 609 -9.55 16.40 24.94
C THR A 609 -10.71 16.34 23.97
N THR A 610 -11.03 17.42 23.27
CA THR A 610 -12.18 17.44 22.37
C THR A 610 -11.76 16.97 20.99
N ARG A 611 -11.63 15.65 20.88
CA ARG A 611 -11.40 14.87 19.67
C ARG A 611 -12.36 15.21 18.52
N PHE A 612 -13.57 15.70 18.85
CA PHE A 612 -14.66 16.00 17.90
C PHE A 612 -15.52 17.24 18.22
N ASN A 613 -15.10 18.17 19.11
CA ASN A 613 -15.89 19.42 19.27
C ASN A 613 -15.52 20.45 18.19
N ASN A 614 -16.47 20.66 17.28
CA ASN A 614 -16.54 21.74 16.29
C ASN A 614 -16.19 23.11 16.88
N GLU A 615 -15.29 23.87 16.25
CA GLU A 615 -15.38 25.34 16.06
C GLU A 615 -14.52 25.86 14.89
N SER A 616 -13.55 25.11 14.37
CA SER A 616 -12.92 25.45 13.09
C SER A 616 -13.69 24.79 11.95
N PRO A 617 -14.02 25.50 10.85
CA PRO A 617 -14.50 24.85 9.65
C PRO A 617 -13.37 23.95 9.14
N GLN A 618 -13.39 22.67 9.51
CA GLN A 618 -12.64 21.68 8.74
C GLN A 618 -13.21 21.75 7.33
N ARG A 619 -12.34 21.98 6.35
CA ARG A 619 -12.70 21.79 4.95
C ARG A 619 -13.28 20.37 4.88
N LYS A 620 -14.57 20.27 4.57
CA LYS A 620 -15.18 18.99 4.27
C LYS A 620 -14.59 18.59 2.94
N TYR A 621 -13.72 17.61 2.97
CA TYR A 621 -13.27 16.96 1.76
C TYR A 621 -14.38 15.98 1.35
N ASP A 622 -14.82 16.07 0.11
CA ASP A 622 -15.85 15.18 -0.45
C ASP A 622 -15.30 13.76 -0.62
N SER A 623 -13.97 13.63 -0.70
CA SER A 623 -13.27 12.36 -0.67
C SER A 623 -11.89 12.45 0.01
N ILE A 624 -11.34 11.31 0.40
CA ILE A 624 -9.96 11.27 0.87
C ILE A 624 -8.94 11.63 -0.22
N ASN A 625 -9.32 11.38 -1.47
CA ASN A 625 -8.54 11.62 -2.66
C ASN A 625 -8.24 13.11 -2.77
N GLU A 626 -9.26 13.93 -2.51
CA GLU A 626 -9.17 15.40 -2.40
C GLU A 626 -8.22 15.82 -1.26
N TYR A 627 -8.26 15.12 -0.12
CA TYR A 627 -7.43 15.47 1.03
C TYR A 627 -5.93 15.27 0.74
N PHE A 628 -5.54 14.11 0.24
CA PHE A 628 -4.12 13.75 0.10
C PHE A 628 -3.53 14.08 -1.26
N GLY A 629 -4.36 14.49 -2.23
CA GLY A 629 -3.87 14.78 -3.57
C GLY A 629 -3.20 13.57 -4.22
N MET A 630 -3.66 12.36 -3.88
CA MET A 630 -2.95 11.14 -4.25
C MET A 630 -2.92 10.98 -5.77
N PRO A 631 -1.73 10.82 -6.38
CA PRO A 631 -1.66 10.15 -7.67
C PRO A 631 -2.06 8.69 -7.41
N TYR A 632 -3.18 8.27 -7.97
CA TYR A 632 -3.52 6.85 -7.98
C TYR A 632 -2.47 6.15 -8.83
N LEU A 633 -1.76 5.21 -8.19
CA LEU A 633 -0.71 4.37 -8.76
C LEU A 633 -1.13 3.79 -10.14
#